data_AF-A0A924GRB3-F1
#
_entry.id   AF-A0A924GRB3-F1
#
_cell.length_a   1.000
_cell.length_b   1.000
_cell.length_c   1.000
_cell.angle_alpha   90.00
_cell.angle_beta   90.00
_cell.angle_gamma   90.00
#
_symmetry.space_group_name_H-M   'P 1'
#
loop_
_entity.id
_entity.type
_entity.pdbx_description
1 polymer ?
#
loop_
_entity_poly.entity_id
_entity_poly.type
_entity_poly.pdbx_seq_one_letter_code
_entity_poly.pdbx_strand_id
1 'polypeptide(L)'
;MHDLAFVFAGFAVGLVVGLTGVGGGSLMTPLLIFFFGIKPHLAIGTDLLFAAFTKLGGTVSLARTRMVDWKIVGQTAAGSIPASLATLYALHLAGPASPATQAVMTTTLGLALLLTAIAMLYKALYGKSAPRAISA
;
A
#
# COMPACT_ATOMS: atom_id res chain seq x y z
N MET A 1 -18.70 11.62 18.49
CA MET A 1 -18.48 12.55 17.35
C MET A 1 -17.20 12.27 16.58
N HIS A 2 -16.19 11.60 17.16
CA HIS A 2 -14.97 11.20 16.44
C HIS A 2 -15.19 10.10 15.38
N ASP A 3 -16.19 9.24 15.56
CA ASP A 3 -16.47 8.11 14.65
C ASP A 3 -16.87 8.55 13.24
N LEU A 4 -17.65 9.64 13.14
CA LEU A 4 -18.03 10.21 11.84
C LEU A 4 -16.83 10.82 11.11
N ALA A 5 -15.86 11.38 11.83
CA ALA A 5 -14.64 11.91 11.24
C ALA A 5 -13.77 10.78 10.65
N PHE A 6 -13.69 9.63 11.31
CA PHE A 6 -13.00 8.45 10.77
C PHE A 6 -13.67 7.91 9.51
N VAL A 7 -15.00 7.86 9.47
CA VAL A 7 -15.75 7.42 8.29
C VAL A 7 -15.52 8.37 7.11
N PHE A 8 -15.60 9.68 7.34
CA PHE A 8 -15.41 10.67 6.29
C PHE A 8 -13.97 10.74 5.80
N ALA A 9 -12.99 10.65 6.71
CA ALA A 9 -11.57 10.56 6.35
C ALA A 9 -11.27 9.28 5.57
N GLY A 10 -11.78 8.12 6.01
CA GLY A 10 -11.64 6.85 5.30
C GLY A 10 -12.28 6.88 3.91
N PHE A 11 -13.44 7.52 3.75
CA PHE A 11 -14.10 7.71 2.46
C PHE A 11 -13.28 8.61 1.52
N ALA A 12 -12.85 9.78 1.99
CA ALA A 12 -12.07 10.72 1.18
C ALA A 12 -10.72 10.12 0.74
N VAL A 13 -10.01 9.48 1.67
CA VAL A 13 -8.74 8.80 1.38
C VAL A 13 -8.96 7.62 0.44
N GLY A 14 -10.00 6.80 0.66
CA GLY A 14 -10.35 5.70 -0.24
C GLY A 14 -10.66 6.16 -1.66
N LEU A 15 -11.35 7.29 -1.81
CA LEU A 15 -11.66 7.90 -3.11
C LEU A 15 -10.39 8.39 -3.81
N VAL A 16 -9.51 9.11 -3.10
CA VAL A 16 -8.22 9.60 -3.65
C VAL A 16 -7.31 8.44 -4.04
N VAL A 17 -7.17 7.43 -3.18
CA VAL A 17 -6.36 6.23 -3.46
C VAL A 17 -6.95 5.43 -4.63
N GLY A 18 -8.26 5.30 -4.70
CA GLY A 18 -8.96 4.63 -5.81
C GLY A 18 -8.78 5.35 -7.14
N LEU A 19 -8.85 6.68 -7.17
CA LEU A 19 -8.64 7.49 -8.38
C LEU A 19 -7.17 7.53 -8.81
N THR A 20 -6.24 7.62 -7.87
CA THR A 20 -4.81 7.76 -8.18
C THR A 20 -4.14 6.42 -8.46
N GLY A 21 -4.69 5.31 -7.96
CA GLY A 21 -4.06 3.98 -8.03
C GLY A 21 -2.73 3.90 -7.26
N VAL A 22 -2.37 4.95 -6.51
CA VAL A 22 -1.16 5.01 -5.70
C VAL A 22 -1.44 4.23 -4.42
N GLY A 23 -0.62 3.22 -4.11
CA GLY A 23 -0.90 2.26 -3.02
C GLY A 23 -1.23 2.94 -1.68
N GLY A 24 -2.30 2.47 -1.02
CA GLY A 24 -2.84 3.01 0.25
C GLY A 24 -1.79 3.29 1.33
N GLY A 25 -0.75 2.47 1.44
CA GLY A 25 0.33 2.65 2.41
C GLY A 25 1.15 3.93 2.29
N SER A 26 1.13 4.60 1.13
CA SER A 26 1.77 5.89 0.96
C SER A 26 1.04 7.06 1.63
N LEU A 27 -0.29 6.96 1.76
CA LEU A 27 -1.17 8.05 2.21
C LEU A 27 -1.86 7.73 3.55
N MET A 28 -2.43 6.54 3.69
CA MET A 28 -3.24 6.16 4.85
C MET A 28 -2.39 5.79 6.06
N THR A 29 -1.22 5.17 5.88
CA THR A 29 -0.30 4.90 6.99
C THR A 29 0.22 6.20 7.66
N PRO A 30 0.73 7.21 6.93
CA PRO A 30 1.12 8.48 7.55
C PRO A 30 -0.08 9.23 8.17
N LEU A 31 -1.27 9.16 7.56
CA LEU A 31 -2.47 9.77 8.15
C LEU A 31 -2.82 9.15 9.52
N LEU A 32 -2.78 7.83 9.65
CA LEU A 32 -3.10 7.16 10.91
C LEU A 32 -2.04 7.39 12.00
N ILE A 33 -0.76 7.47 11.62
CA ILE A 33 0.34 7.67 12.57
C ILE A 33 0.42 9.14 13.01
N PHE A 34 0.44 10.09 12.07
CA PHE A 34 0.67 11.51 12.38
C PHE A 34 -0.60 12.23 12.84
N PHE A 35 -1.77 11.89 12.28
CA PHE A 35 -3.03 12.59 12.57
C PHE A 35 -3.81 11.94 13.72
N PHE A 36 -3.72 10.62 13.87
CA PHE A 36 -4.48 9.87 14.88
C PHE A 36 -3.62 9.24 15.98
N GLY A 37 -2.29 9.37 15.93
CA GLY A 37 -1.38 8.90 16.98
C GLY A 37 -1.43 7.39 17.23
N ILE A 38 -1.88 6.60 16.25
CA ILE A 38 -2.02 5.16 16.39
C ILE A 38 -0.64 4.51 16.37
N LYS A 39 -0.43 3.50 17.22
CA LYS A 39 0.83 2.75 17.29
C LYS A 39 1.17 2.18 15.88
N PRO A 40 2.40 2.36 15.37
CA PRO A 40 2.78 1.98 14.01
C PRO A 40 2.44 0.53 13.63
N HIS A 41 2.57 -0.43 14.54
CA HIS A 41 2.28 -1.83 14.27
C HIS A 41 0.78 -2.08 13.98
N LEU A 42 -0.14 -1.37 14.62
CA LEU A 42 -1.57 -1.45 14.33
C LEU A 42 -1.91 -0.68 13.05
N ALA A 43 -1.34 0.50 12.88
CA ALA A 43 -1.60 1.35 11.71
C ALA A 43 -1.19 0.64 10.39
N ILE A 44 0.00 0.04 10.35
CA ILE A 44 0.50 -0.67 9.17
C ILE A 44 -0.38 -1.89 8.87
N GLY A 45 -0.76 -2.67 9.88
CA GLY A 45 -1.60 -3.86 9.70
C GLY A 45 -3.00 -3.53 9.16
N THR A 46 -3.66 -2.52 9.74
CA THR A 46 -4.99 -2.09 9.29
C THR A 46 -4.97 -1.47 7.90
N ASP A 47 -3.95 -0.67 7.58
CA ASP A 47 -3.78 -0.10 6.24
C ASP A 47 -3.54 -1.18 5.17
N LEU A 48 -2.69 -2.17 5.43
CA LEU A 48 -2.46 -3.27 4.49
C LEU A 48 -3.74 -4.04 4.17
N LEU A 49 -4.57 -4.30 5.18
CA LEU A 49 -5.86 -4.97 4.98
C LEU A 49 -6.80 -4.11 4.12
N PHE A 50 -6.90 -2.81 4.41
CA PHE A 50 -7.68 -1.87 3.61
C PHE A 50 -7.18 -1.78 2.16
N ALA A 51 -5.86 -1.70 1.97
CA ALA A 51 -5.21 -1.64 0.67
C ALA A 51 -5.41 -2.93 -0.14
N ALA A 52 -5.54 -4.08 0.52
CA ALA A 52 -5.86 -5.34 -0.13
C ALA A 52 -7.30 -5.36 -0.64
N PHE A 53 -8.29 -4.98 0.19
CA PHE A 53 -9.69 -4.95 -0.23
C PHE A 53 -9.96 -3.98 -1.38
N THR A 54 -9.39 -2.77 -1.31
CA THR A 54 -9.54 -1.76 -2.37
C THR A 54 -8.93 -2.24 -3.71
N LYS A 55 -7.77 -2.90 -3.66
CA LYS A 55 -7.14 -3.48 -4.86
C LYS A 55 -7.88 -4.69 -5.39
N LEU A 56 -8.47 -5.53 -4.53
CA LEU A 56 -9.30 -6.65 -4.97
C LEU A 56 -10.51 -6.13 -5.76
N GLY A 57 -11.18 -5.09 -5.28
CA GLY A 57 -12.29 -4.45 -6.01
C GLY A 57 -11.89 -3.96 -7.41
N GLY A 58 -10.77 -3.23 -7.51
CA GLY A 58 -10.25 -2.77 -8.80
C GLY A 58 -9.83 -3.91 -9.73
N THR A 59 -9.17 -4.93 -9.17
CA THR A 59 -8.71 -6.11 -9.93
C THR A 59 -9.89 -6.91 -10.48
N VAL A 60 -10.97 -7.08 -9.71
CA VAL A 60 -12.19 -7.78 -10.20
C VAL A 60 -12.79 -7.06 -11.40
N SER A 61 -12.87 -5.72 -11.35
CA SER A 61 -13.35 -4.92 -12.48
C SER A 61 -12.46 -5.07 -13.71
N LEU A 62 -11.14 -5.04 -13.52
CA LEU A 62 -10.16 -5.15 -14.61
C LEU A 62 -10.06 -6.58 -15.19
N ALA A 63 -10.23 -7.59 -14.35
CA ALA A 63 -10.25 -8.99 -14.74
C ALA A 63 -11.44 -9.30 -15.66
N ARG A 64 -12.61 -8.70 -15.40
CA ARG A 64 -13.78 -8.81 -16.29
C ARG A 64 -13.52 -8.25 -17.68
N THR A 65 -12.68 -7.23 -17.80
CA THR A 65 -12.27 -6.66 -19.09
C THR A 65 -11.14 -7.42 -19.81
N ARG A 66 -10.68 -8.57 -19.28
CA ARG A 66 -9.57 -9.39 -19.82
C ARG A 66 -8.24 -8.63 -20.00
N MET A 67 -8.05 -7.51 -19.30
CA MET A 67 -6.81 -6.71 -19.36
C MET A 67 -5.76 -7.14 -18.34
N VAL A 68 -5.97 -8.25 -17.62
CA VAL A 68 -5.08 -8.74 -16.56
C VAL A 68 -4.11 -9.78 -17.12
N ASP A 69 -2.81 -9.46 -17.11
CA ASP A 69 -1.76 -10.43 -17.40
C ASP A 69 -1.47 -11.30 -16.15
N TRP A 70 -2.04 -12.50 -16.15
CA TRP A 70 -1.91 -13.46 -15.06
C TRP A 70 -0.48 -13.96 -14.85
N LYS A 71 0.40 -13.87 -15.86
CA LYS A 71 1.81 -14.25 -15.73
C LYS A 71 2.55 -13.25 -14.86
N ILE A 72 2.34 -11.95 -15.08
CA ILE A 72 2.93 -10.89 -14.25
C ILE A 72 2.39 -10.99 -12.82
N VAL A 73 1.08 -11.20 -12.65
CA VAL A 73 0.47 -11.39 -11.33
C VAL A 73 1.12 -12.56 -10.59
N GLY A 74 1.28 -13.71 -11.25
CA GLY A 74 1.92 -14.88 -10.67
C GLY A 74 3.39 -14.65 -10.28
N GLN A 75 4.18 -14.00 -11.14
CA GLN A 75 5.58 -13.68 -10.85
C GLN A 75 5.73 -12.72 -9.65
N THR A 76 4.86 -11.70 -9.59
CA THR A 76 4.91 -10.72 -8.51
C THR A 76 4.45 -11.35 -7.19
N ALA A 77 3.39 -12.18 -7.23
CA ALA A 77 2.90 -12.93 -6.08
C ALA A 77 3.93 -13.93 -5.54
N ALA A 78 4.65 -14.62 -6.43
CA ALA A 78 5.69 -15.57 -6.05
C ALA A 78 6.86 -14.90 -5.30
N GLY A 79 7.17 -13.63 -5.56
CA GLY A 79 8.15 -12.88 -4.79
C GLY A 79 7.57 -12.29 -3.49
N SER A 80 6.39 -11.67 -3.59
CA SER A 80 5.82 -10.89 -2.48
C SER A 80 5.18 -11.73 -1.38
N ILE A 81 4.56 -12.86 -1.69
CA ILE A 81 3.94 -13.75 -0.68
C ILE A 81 5.01 -14.36 0.24
N PRO A 82 6.08 -15.02 -0.26
CA PRO A 82 7.11 -15.58 0.60
C PRO A 82 7.86 -14.52 1.39
N ALA A 83 8.16 -13.36 0.77
CA ALA A 83 8.81 -12.26 1.47
C ALA A 83 7.95 -11.73 2.62
N SER A 84 6.63 -11.60 2.42
CA SER A 84 5.71 -11.17 3.47
C SER A 84 5.62 -12.19 4.60
N LEU A 85 5.53 -13.48 4.28
CA LEU A 85 5.50 -14.56 5.28
C LEU A 85 6.81 -14.64 6.08
N ALA A 86 7.96 -14.55 5.41
CA ALA A 86 9.27 -14.51 6.06
C ALA A 86 9.40 -13.30 7.00
N THR A 87 8.92 -12.13 6.56
CA THR A 87 8.92 -10.91 7.39
C THR A 87 8.01 -11.07 8.60
N LEU A 88 6.80 -11.61 8.43
CA LEU A 88 5.88 -11.87 9.55
C LEU A 88 6.47 -12.88 10.54
N TYR A 89 7.12 -13.92 10.05
CA TYR A 89 7.78 -14.92 10.89
C TYR A 89 8.96 -14.31 11.67
N ALA A 90 9.80 -13.51 11.02
CA ALA A 90 10.88 -12.78 11.69
C ALA A 90 10.34 -11.82 12.76
N LEU A 91 9.23 -11.13 12.48
CA LEU A 91 8.59 -10.21 13.42
C LEU A 91 7.95 -10.95 14.61
N HIS A 92 7.44 -12.16 14.39
CA HIS A 92 6.91 -13.03 15.44
C HIS A 92 8.01 -13.43 16.43
N LEU A 93 9.22 -13.75 15.93
CA LEU A 93 10.37 -14.09 16.76
C LEU A 93 10.97 -12.88 17.49
N ALA A 94 10.99 -11.71 16.86
CA ALA A 94 11.62 -10.49 17.40
C ALA A 94 10.79 -9.76 18.48
N GLY A 95 9.54 -10.15 18.71
CA GLY A 95 8.65 -9.48 19.64
C GLY A 95 8.12 -8.16 19.05
N PRO A 96 6.87 -8.12 18.54
CA PRO A 96 6.27 -6.93 17.92
C PRO A 96 6.16 -5.71 18.85
N ALA A 97 6.18 -5.93 20.16
CA ALA A 97 6.00 -4.92 21.19
C ALA A 97 7.33 -4.34 21.73
N SER A 98 8.49 -4.78 21.22
CA SER A 98 9.76 -4.20 21.64
C SER A 98 9.92 -2.78 21.06
N PRO A 99 10.45 -1.80 21.83
CA PRO A 99 10.68 -0.44 21.34
C PRO A 99 11.61 -0.40 20.12
N ALA A 100 12.57 -1.33 20.06
CA ALA A 100 13.50 -1.46 18.93
C ALA A 100 12.77 -1.90 17.64
N THR A 101 11.86 -2.88 17.72
CA THR A 101 11.07 -3.34 16.58
C THR A 101 10.17 -2.22 16.04
N GLN A 102 9.56 -1.41 16.92
CA GLN A 102 8.74 -0.27 16.50
C GLN A 102 9.55 0.83 15.81
N ALA A 103 10.76 1.11 16.29
CA ALA A 103 11.67 2.06 15.66
C ALA A 103 12.06 1.58 14.25
N VAL A 104 12.42 0.30 14.10
CA VAL A 104 12.72 -0.32 12.80
C VAL A 104 11.53 -0.26 11.87
N MET A 105 10.31 -0.59 12.32
CA MET A 105 9.11 -0.49 11.48
C MET A 105 8.87 0.93 10.96
N THR A 106 9.03 1.93 11.84
CA THR A 106 8.79 3.33 11.50
C THR A 106 9.87 3.88 10.55
N THR A 107 11.14 3.56 10.78
CA THR A 107 12.24 3.98 9.89
C THR A 107 12.17 3.30 8.54
N THR A 108 11.85 2.01 8.49
CA THR A 108 11.70 1.26 7.24
C THR A 108 10.52 1.78 6.43
N LEU A 109 9.40 2.07 7.09
CA LEU A 109 8.25 2.72 6.46
C LEU A 109 8.63 4.10 5.92
N GLY A 110 9.27 4.95 6.72
CA GLY A 110 9.69 6.28 6.29
C GLY A 110 10.62 6.24 5.08
N LEU A 111 11.59 5.32 5.08
CA LEU A 111 12.49 5.09 3.95
C LEU A 111 11.72 4.59 2.71
N ALA A 112 10.80 3.65 2.88
CA ALA A 112 9.96 3.16 1.79
C ALA A 112 9.07 4.26 1.19
N LEU A 113 8.52 5.15 2.02
CA LEU A 113 7.74 6.31 1.58
C LEU A 113 8.60 7.28 0.77
N LEU A 114 9.81 7.60 1.24
CA LEU A 114 10.75 8.46 0.52
C LEU A 114 11.15 7.85 -0.82
N LEU A 115 11.50 6.56 -0.84
CA LEU A 115 11.83 5.84 -2.08
C LEU A 115 10.65 5.84 -3.06
N THR A 116 9.44 5.60 -2.56
CA THR A 116 8.22 5.61 -3.39
C THR A 116 7.94 7.01 -3.94
N ALA A 117 8.09 8.05 -3.11
CA ALA A 117 7.91 9.44 -3.53
C ALA A 117 8.93 9.83 -4.62
N ILE A 118 10.20 9.47 -4.45
CA ILE A 118 11.25 9.71 -5.45
C ILE A 118 10.95 8.93 -6.73
N ALA A 119 10.58 7.65 -6.64
CA ALA A 119 10.25 6.83 -7.81
C ALA A 119 9.03 7.38 -8.58
N MET A 120 8.00 7.82 -7.85
CA MET A 120 6.83 8.47 -8.45
C MET A 120 7.18 9.81 -9.09
N LEU A 121 7.98 10.64 -8.43
CA LEU A 121 8.43 11.91 -8.97
C LEU A 121 9.28 11.70 -10.23
N TYR A 122 10.20 10.74 -10.21
CA TYR A 122 10.99 10.37 -11.37
C TYR A 122 10.09 9.91 -12.54
N LYS A 123 9.12 9.03 -12.28
CA LYS A 123 8.14 8.61 -13.29
C LYS A 123 7.30 9.79 -13.79
N ALA A 124 6.91 10.73 -12.93
CA ALA A 124 6.13 11.89 -13.33
C ALA A 124 6.94 12.87 -14.20
N LEU A 125 8.24 13.04 -13.91
CA LEU A 125 9.13 13.96 -14.64
C LEU A 125 9.68 13.36 -15.94
N TYR A 126 9.98 12.06 -15.95
CA TYR A 126 10.69 11.39 -17.05
C TYR A 126 9.89 10.27 -17.73
N GLY A 127 8.71 9.91 -17.22
CA GLY A 127 7.86 8.89 -17.81
C GLY A 127 7.24 9.38 -19.11
N LYS A 128 7.72 8.86 -20.24
CA LYS A 128 7.07 9.05 -21.54
C LYS A 128 5.70 8.37 -21.51
N SER A 129 4.62 9.15 -21.52
CA SER A 129 3.29 8.65 -21.86
C SER A 129 3.25 8.27 -23.34
N ALA A 130 3.40 6.98 -23.65
CA ALA A 130 3.03 6.43 -24.94
C ALA A 130 2.10 5.23 -24.70
N PRO A 131 0.83 5.30 -25.13
CA PRO A 131 0.00 4.10 -25.23
C PRO A 131 0.66 3.20 -26.26
N ARG A 132 1.06 1.97 -25.88
CA ARG A 132 1.22 0.92 -26.88
C ARG A 132 -0.18 0.67 -27.42
N ALA A 133 -0.43 1.18 -28.63
CA ALA A 133 -1.63 0.88 -29.39
C ALA A 133 -1.89 -0.63 -29.31
N ILE A 134 -3.06 -0.98 -28.80
CA ILE A 134 -3.57 -2.34 -28.88
C ILE A 134 -3.95 -2.48 -30.36
N SER A 135 -3.08 -3.11 -31.16
CA SER A 135 -3.41 -3.47 -32.53
C SER A 135 -4.53 -4.50 -32.49
N ALA A 136 -5.68 -4.12 -33.04
CA ALA A 136 -6.80 -5.00 -33.35
C ALA A 136 -6.40 -6.09 -34.34
#